data_AF-A0AAJ7RX23-F1
#
_entry.id   AF-A0AAJ7RX23-F1
#
_cell.length_a   1.000
_cell.length_b   1.000
_cell.length_c   1.000
_cell.angle_alpha   90.00
_cell.angle_beta   90.00
_cell.angle_gamma   90.00
#
_symmetry.space_group_name_H-M   'P 1'
#
loop_
_entity.id
_entity.type
_entity.pdbx_description
1 polymer ?
#
loop_
_entity_poly.entity_id
_entity_poly.type
_entity_poly.pdbx_seq_one_letter_code
_entity_poly.pdbx_strand_id
1 'polypeptide(L)'
;MNVLDQITNEGTTLATIYRKCLWLTVTLFVSLSLYNPLVDLIAPLNETRPRQHLFHVNYLFLDEMEYFWPVFVHLSFVAVATVIIIITIDSLYIVIIHHACGMFAACG
;
A
#
# COMPACT_ATOMS: atom_id res chain seq x y z
N MET A 1 -11.07 -13.53 31.67
CA MET A 1 -10.04 -12.54 31.28
C MET A 1 -8.94 -13.15 30.41
N ASN A 2 -8.34 -14.30 30.77
CA ASN A 2 -7.29 -14.96 29.96
C ASN A 2 -7.67 -15.25 28.49
N VAL A 3 -8.90 -15.69 28.21
CA VAL A 3 -9.31 -16.03 26.84
C VAL A 3 -9.41 -14.79 25.94
N LEU A 4 -9.84 -13.64 26.49
CA LEU A 4 -9.97 -12.40 25.74
C LEU A 4 -8.60 -11.77 25.44
N ASP A 5 -7.67 -11.83 26.41
CA ASP A 5 -6.28 -11.38 26.23
C ASP A 5 -5.56 -12.20 25.17
N GLN A 6 -5.76 -13.52 25.16
CA GLN A 6 -5.16 -14.38 24.15
C GLN A 6 -5.66 -14.05 22.73
N ILE A 7 -6.98 -13.91 22.55
CA ILE A 7 -7.57 -13.55 21.24
C ILE A 7 -7.12 -12.15 20.80
N THR A 8 -7.03 -11.21 21.73
CA THR A 8 -6.57 -9.84 21.44
C THR A 8 -5.10 -9.85 21.01
N ASN A 9 -4.23 -10.60 21.69
CA ASN A 9 -2.82 -10.68 21.36
C ASN A 9 -2.59 -11.34 19.98
N GLU A 10 -3.29 -12.43 19.68
CA GLU A 10 -3.27 -13.07 18.36
C GLU A 10 -3.75 -12.10 17.27
N GLY A 11 -4.86 -11.38 17.52
CA GLY A 11 -5.39 -10.35 16.62
C GLY A 11 -4.39 -9.22 16.34
N THR A 12 -3.71 -8.71 17.38
CA THR A 12 -2.69 -7.65 17.21
C THR A 12 -1.46 -8.13 16.44
N THR A 13 -1.07 -9.38 16.61
CA THR A 13 0.04 -9.99 15.88
C THR A 13 -0.30 -10.12 14.40
N LEU A 14 -1.48 -10.65 14.09
CA LEU A 14 -1.97 -10.80 12.72
C LEU A 14 -2.15 -9.44 12.03
N ALA A 15 -2.71 -8.44 12.72
CA ALA A 15 -2.82 -7.07 12.21
C ALA A 15 -1.44 -6.45 11.92
N THR A 16 -0.43 -6.75 12.74
CA THR A 16 0.94 -6.27 12.53
C THR A 16 1.58 -6.90 11.30
N ILE A 17 1.42 -8.22 11.12
CA ILE A 17 1.89 -8.94 9.94
C ILE A 17 1.19 -8.41 8.70
N TYR A 18 -0.13 -8.24 8.74
CA TYR A 18 -0.91 -7.69 7.64
C TYR A 18 -0.43 -6.29 7.22
N ARG A 19 -0.26 -5.35 8.17
CA ARG A 19 0.29 -4.01 7.90
C ARG A 19 1.68 -4.10 7.25
N LYS A 20 2.56 -4.97 7.76
CA LYS A 20 3.90 -5.17 7.20
C LYS A 20 3.83 -5.72 5.77
N CYS A 21 2.92 -6.66 5.49
CA CYS A 21 2.68 -7.17 4.15
C CYS A 21 2.19 -6.09 3.20
N LEU A 22 1.23 -5.25 3.60
CA LEU A 22 0.75 -4.13 2.77
C LEU A 22 1.88 -3.18 2.38
N TRP A 23 2.73 -2.81 3.35
CA TRP A 23 3.90 -1.97 3.11
C TRP A 23 4.90 -2.65 2.17
N LEU A 24 5.17 -3.94 2.37
CA LEU A 24 6.05 -4.69 1.48
C LEU A 24 5.51 -4.74 0.05
N THR A 25 4.22 -5.04 -0.11
CA THR A 25 3.56 -5.11 -1.41
C THR A 25 3.63 -3.78 -2.15
N VAL A 26 3.36 -2.65 -1.49
CA VAL A 26 3.42 -1.34 -2.16
C VAL A 26 4.85 -0.96 -2.53
N THR A 27 5.85 -1.29 -1.70
CA THR A 27 7.26 -1.08 -2.04
C THR A 27 7.69 -1.92 -3.23
N LEU A 28 7.33 -3.21 -3.26
CA LEU A 28 7.62 -4.09 -4.39
C LEU A 28 6.95 -3.57 -5.66
N PHE A 29 5.69 -3.16 -5.57
CA PHE A 29 4.94 -2.61 -6.70
C PHE A 29 5.61 -1.35 -7.28
N VAL A 30 6.02 -0.40 -6.44
CA VAL A 30 6.76 0.81 -6.86
C VAL A 30 8.11 0.45 -7.49
N SER A 31 8.81 -0.54 -6.93
CA SER A 31 10.12 -0.97 -7.43
C SER A 31 10.06 -1.64 -8.81
N LEU A 32 8.97 -2.35 -9.14
CA LEU A 32 8.80 -2.99 -10.44
C LEU A 32 8.78 -1.96 -11.58
N SER A 33 8.12 -0.82 -11.40
CA SER A 33 8.12 0.25 -12.40
C SER A 33 9.47 0.96 -12.56
N LEU A 34 10.32 0.94 -11.52
CA LEU A 34 11.68 1.47 -11.57
C LEU A 34 12.70 0.49 -12.19
N TYR A 35 12.35 -0.78 -12.32
CA TYR A 35 13.25 -1.80 -12.84
C TYR A 35 13.74 -1.47 -14.27
N ASN A 36 12.84 -1.10 -15.17
CA ASN A 36 13.21 -0.78 -16.56
C ASN A 36 14.17 0.42 -16.66
N PRO A 37 13.90 1.58 -16.01
CA PRO A 37 14.86 2.69 -15.95
C PRO A 37 16.22 2.32 -15.34
N LEU A 38 16.25 1.49 -14.29
CA LEU A 38 17.49 1.08 -13.65
C LEU A 38 18.35 0.18 -14.54
N VAL A 39 17.72 -0.76 -15.25
CA VAL A 39 18.43 -1.65 -16.17
C VAL A 39 18.98 -0.87 -17.36
N ASP A 40 18.26 0.15 -17.84
CA ASP A 40 18.71 1.02 -18.94
C ASP A 40 19.95 1.84 -18.56
N LEU A 41 20.09 2.22 -17.28
CA LEU A 41 21.27 2.90 -16.76
C LEU A 41 22.51 1.98 -16.68
N ILE A 42 22.32 0.71 -16.31
CA ILE A 42 23.42 -0.26 -16.12
C ILE A 42 23.86 -0.88 -17.45
N ALA A 43 22.89 -1.19 -18.31
CA ALA A 43 23.10 -1.85 -19.60
C ALA A 43 22.20 -1.20 -20.66
N PRO A 44 22.63 -0.03 -21.21
CA PRO A 44 21.84 0.70 -22.20
C PRO A 44 21.74 -0.13 -23.48
N LEU A 45 20.51 -0.33 -23.96
CA LEU A 45 20.27 -0.87 -25.30
C LEU A 45 20.18 0.30 -26.28
N ASN A 46 20.50 0.03 -27.56
CA ASN A 46 20.36 1.02 -28.64
C ASN A 46 18.88 1.35 -28.96
N GLU A 47 17.94 0.64 -28.33
CA GLU A 47 16.50 0.87 -28.43
C GLU A 47 15.92 1.26 -27.06
N THR A 48 15.00 2.21 -27.06
CA THR A 48 14.29 2.68 -25.88
C THR A 48 13.43 1.54 -25.31
N ARG A 49 13.76 1.01 -24.13
CA ARG A 49 12.91 0.00 -23.47
C ARG A 49 11.53 0.59 -23.15
N PRO A 50 10.43 -0.17 -23.33
CA PRO A 50 9.10 0.31 -22.97
C PRO A 50 9.03 0.56 -21.45
N ARG A 51 8.77 1.82 -21.08
CA ARG A 51 8.60 2.19 -19.67
C ARG A 51 7.27 1.65 -19.19
N GLN A 52 7.29 0.87 -18.11
CA GLN A 52 6.07 0.35 -17.51
C GLN A 52 5.61 1.29 -16.39
N HIS A 53 4.48 1.96 -16.59
CA HIS A 53 3.84 2.73 -15.54
C HIS A 53 3.28 1.83 -14.44
N LEU A 54 3.19 2.38 -13.22
CA LEU A 54 2.61 1.72 -12.05
C LEU A 54 1.15 1.31 -12.31
N PHE A 55 0.40 2.23 -12.90
CA PHE A 55 -0.97 2.03 -13.33
C PHE A 55 -1.08 2.55 -14.76
N HIS A 56 -1.86 1.86 -15.60
CA HIS A 56 -2.18 2.34 -16.92
C HIS A 56 -3.24 3.45 -16.79
N VAL A 57 -2.81 4.71 -16.81
CA VAL A 57 -3.68 5.87 -16.54
C VAL A 57 -3.58 6.85 -17.70
N ASN A 58 -4.64 6.89 -18.50
CA ASN A 58 -4.77 7.89 -19.55
C ASN A 58 -5.09 9.25 -18.94
N TYR A 59 -4.09 10.11 -18.84
CA TYR A 59 -4.30 11.51 -18.47
C TYR A 59 -4.94 12.27 -19.66
N LEU A 60 -5.98 13.05 -19.38
CA LEU A 60 -6.73 13.80 -20.40
C LEU A 60 -5.92 14.92 -21.06
N PHE A 61 -4.90 15.45 -20.37
CA PHE A 61 -4.14 16.63 -20.79
C PHE A 61 -2.61 16.42 -20.76
N LEU A 62 -2.14 15.22 -20.42
CA LEU A 62 -0.70 14.91 -20.30
C LEU A 62 -0.43 13.61 -21.03
N ASP A 63 0.58 13.62 -21.91
CA ASP A 63 1.08 12.38 -22.49
C ASP A 63 1.96 11.67 -21.45
N GLU A 64 1.47 10.53 -20.95
CA GLU A 64 2.13 9.73 -19.93
C GLU A 64 3.54 9.28 -20.37
N MET A 65 3.75 9.14 -21.68
CA MET A 65 5.02 8.67 -22.24
C MET A 65 6.10 9.76 -22.25
N GLU A 66 5.71 11.01 -22.45
CA GLU A 66 6.61 12.18 -22.46
C GLU A 66 6.96 12.61 -21.02
N TYR A 67 6.01 12.49 -20.08
CA TYR A 67 6.12 12.95 -18.69
C TYR A 67 6.20 11.81 -17.67
N PHE A 68 7.04 10.81 -17.94
CA PHE A 68 7.18 9.61 -17.10
C PHE A 68 7.48 9.91 -15.61
N TRP A 69 8.44 10.80 -15.33
CA TRP A 69 8.85 11.11 -13.94
C TRP A 69 7.73 11.74 -13.08
N PRO A 70 7.05 12.81 -13.54
CA PRO A 70 5.93 13.40 -12.78
C PRO A 70 4.78 12.41 -12.59
N VAL A 71 4.44 11.64 -13.63
CA VAL A 71 3.38 10.61 -13.57
C VAL A 71 3.77 9.52 -12.56
N PHE A 72 5.02 9.05 -12.60
CA PHE A 72 5.53 8.07 -11.65
C PHE A 72 5.45 8.54 -10.20
N VAL A 73 5.84 9.79 -9.92
CA VAL A 73 5.76 10.37 -8.57
C VAL A 73 4.30 10.48 -8.11
N HIS A 74 3.41 10.95 -8.97
CA HIS A 74 1.98 11.04 -8.67
C HIS A 74 1.38 9.66 -8.36
N LEU A 75 1.62 8.66 -9.22
CA LEU A 75 1.11 7.30 -9.04
C LEU A 75 1.70 6.63 -7.79
N SER A 76 2.98 6.86 -7.49
CA SER A 76 3.61 6.37 -6.26
C SER A 76 2.96 6.99 -5.02
N PHE A 77 2.69 8.30 -5.05
CA PHE A 77 2.01 8.99 -3.96
C PHE A 77 0.58 8.45 -3.74
N VAL A 78 -0.17 8.26 -4.83
CA VAL A 78 -1.53 7.68 -4.77
C VAL A 78 -1.50 6.26 -4.21
N ALA A 79 -0.55 5.43 -4.62
CA ALA A 79 -0.40 4.08 -4.08
C ALA A 79 -0.13 4.08 -2.57
N VAL A 80 0.80 4.93 -2.11
CA VAL A 80 1.12 5.05 -0.68
C VAL A 80 -0.07 5.60 0.12
N ALA A 81 -0.74 6.64 -0.39
CA ALA A 81 -1.93 7.21 0.23
C ALA A 81 -3.04 6.18 0.39
N THR A 82 -3.25 5.33 -0.63
CA THR A 82 -4.24 4.26 -0.61
C THR A 82 -3.94 3.25 0.51
N VAL A 83 -2.69 2.83 0.67
CA VAL A 83 -2.28 1.93 1.76
C VAL A 83 -2.49 2.56 3.14
N ILE A 84 -2.16 3.84 3.29
CA ILE A 84 -2.39 4.56 4.56
C ILE A 84 -3.88 4.60 4.90
N ILE A 85 -4.75 4.87 3.91
CA ILE A 85 -6.20 4.88 4.08
C ILE A 85 -6.70 3.50 4.55
N ILE A 86 -6.26 2.42 3.89
CA ILE A 86 -6.63 1.04 4.26
C ILE A 86 -6.24 0.75 5.72
N ILE A 87 -4.97 1.02 6.09
CA ILE A 87 -4.48 0.80 7.45
C ILE A 87 -5.28 1.61 8.48
N THR A 88 -5.65 2.84 8.13
CA THR A 88 -6.42 3.74 9.00
C THR A 88 -7.83 3.22 9.23
N ILE A 89 -8.52 2.81 8.16
CA ILE A 89 -9.88 2.28 8.21
C ILE A 89 -9.91 0.98 9.03
N ASP A 90 -8.99 0.05 8.78
CA ASP A 90 -8.92 -1.22 9.52
C ASP A 90 -8.66 -0.98 11.02
N SER A 91 -7.77 -0.04 11.34
CA SER A 91 -7.49 0.31 12.73
C SER A 91 -8.71 0.91 13.42
N LEU A 92 -9.47 1.77 12.72
CA LEU A 92 -10.71 2.33 13.22
C LEU A 92 -11.76 1.25 13.50
N TYR A 93 -11.92 0.28 12.58
CA TYR A 93 -12.84 -0.84 12.77
C TYR A 93 -12.51 -1.67 14.01
N ILE A 94 -11.24 -1.98 14.23
CA ILE A 94 -10.78 -2.73 15.42
C ILE A 94 -11.18 -1.97 16.70
N VAL A 95 -10.95 -0.66 16.75
CA VAL A 95 -11.31 0.17 17.92
C VAL A 95 -12.82 0.18 18.15
N ILE A 96 -13.63 0.33 17.10
CA ILE A 96 -15.09 0.33 17.20
C ILE A 96 -15.60 -1.02 17.75
N ILE A 97 -15.07 -2.13 17.24
CA ILE A 97 -15.44 -3.48 17.70
C ILE A 97 -15.08 -3.66 19.17
N HIS A 98 -13.85 -3.31 19.57
CA HIS A 98 -13.43 -3.40 20.97
C HIS A 98 -14.28 -2.53 21.89
N HIS A 99 -14.62 -1.31 21.47
CA HIS A 99 -15.48 -0.41 22.22
C HIS A 99 -16.90 -1.00 22.39
N ALA A 100 -17.49 -1.54 21.33
CA ALA A 100 -18.79 -2.20 21.40
C ALA A 100 -18.76 -3.41 22.34
N CYS A 101 -17.76 -4.28 22.23
CA CYS A 101 -17.59 -5.43 23.12
C CYS A 101 -17.43 -5.00 24.59
N GLY A 102 -16.67 -3.93 24.85
CA GLY A 102 -16.52 -3.37 26.20
C GLY A 102 -17.83 -2.85 26.80
N MET A 103 -18.63 -2.15 25.99
CA MET A 103 -19.96 -1.68 26.39
C MET A 103 -20.91 -2.85 26.72
N PHE A 104 -20.92 -3.90 25.89
CA PHE A 104 -21.74 -5.09 26.16
C PHE A 104 -21.29 -5.83 27.42
N ALA A 105 -19.98 -5.97 27.66
CA ALA A 105 -19.47 -6.63 28.87
C ALA A 105 -19.74 -5.82 30.15
N ALA A 106 -19.86 -4.49 30.06
CA ALA A 106 -20.14 -3.64 31.21
C ALA A 106 -21.64 -3.58 31.57
N CYS A 107 -22.53 -3.71 30.59
CA CYS A 107 -23.98 -3.60 30.77
C CYS A 107 -24.74 -4.94 30.75
N GLY A 108 -24.13 -6.01 30.25
CA GLY A 108 -24.72 -7.34 30.09
C GLY A 108 -24.44 -8.31 31.22
#